data_AF-A0A0D2NWW2-F1
#
_entry.id   AF-A0A0D2NWW2-F1
#
_cell.length_a   1.000
_cell.length_b   1.000
_cell.length_c   1.000
_cell.angle_alpha   90.00
_cell.angle_beta   90.00
_cell.angle_gamma   90.00
#
_symmetry.space_group_name_H-M   'P 1'
#
loop_
_entity.id
_entity.type
_entity.pdbx_description
1 polymer ?
#
loop_
_entity_poly.entity_id
_entity_poly.type
_entity_poly.pdbx_seq_one_letter_code
_entity_poly.pdbx_strand_id
1 'polypeptide(L)'
;MGTRGLFGYIIDSRRRAIYHPHDAYPDGLGYDVVSFILKVKPKNYALWIEGLRKVTWSRNQTSGNPEAWYLIEGIQKGRENLKAEDSVSFLRDRLFCEWAYFIDFQNQKMEVWSAGRILAELTFDEIIAEGKAIMDKFSEVEN
;
A
#
# COMPACT_ATOMS: atom_id res chain seq x y z
N MET A 1 -12.39 17.81 -3.48
CA MET A 1 -12.74 16.53 -4.11
C MET A 1 -11.74 15.53 -3.57
N GLY A 2 -12.17 14.46 -2.91
CA GLY A 2 -11.24 13.46 -2.37
C GLY A 2 -10.87 12.48 -3.46
N THR A 3 -9.57 12.22 -3.63
CA THR A 3 -9.06 11.22 -4.57
C THR A 3 -9.23 9.82 -4.03
N ARG A 4 -9.39 8.86 -4.92
CA ARG A 4 -9.52 7.45 -4.56
C ARG A 4 -8.27 6.72 -5.03
N GLY A 5 -7.94 5.65 -4.32
CA GLY A 5 -6.73 4.93 -4.63
C GLY A 5 -6.69 3.55 -4.02
N LEU A 6 -5.47 3.01 -4.03
CA LEU A 6 -5.18 1.69 -3.49
C LEU A 6 -3.99 1.76 -2.56
N PHE A 7 -4.11 1.08 -1.44
CA PHE A 7 -2.96 0.70 -0.65
C PHE A 7 -2.87 -0.82 -0.62
N GLY A 8 -1.69 -1.33 -0.93
CA GLY A 8 -1.48 -2.74 -1.14
C GLY A 8 -0.08 -3.22 -0.82
N TYR A 9 0.08 -4.51 -1.06
CA TYR A 9 1.31 -5.24 -0.84
C TYR A 9 1.65 -6.09 -2.07
N ILE A 10 2.93 -6.31 -2.28
CA ILE A 10 3.46 -7.29 -3.23
C ILE A 10 3.91 -8.49 -2.40
N ILE A 11 3.28 -9.64 -2.66
CA ILE A 11 3.57 -10.89 -1.96
C ILE A 11 3.67 -11.99 -3.03
N ASP A 12 4.79 -12.69 -3.05
CA ASP A 12 5.10 -13.76 -4.00
C ASP A 12 4.84 -13.33 -5.45
N SER A 13 5.35 -12.12 -5.80
CA SER A 13 5.21 -11.46 -7.09
C SER A 13 3.77 -11.12 -7.51
N ARG A 14 2.81 -11.12 -6.57
CA ARG A 14 1.41 -10.74 -6.82
C ARG A 14 1.04 -9.50 -6.02
N ARG A 15 0.41 -8.54 -6.71
CA ARG A 15 -0.18 -7.35 -6.09
C ARG A 15 -1.52 -7.70 -5.47
N ARG A 16 -1.70 -7.30 -4.22
CA ARG A 16 -2.98 -7.32 -3.50
C ARG A 16 -3.20 -5.94 -2.93
N ALA A 17 -4.40 -5.40 -3.05
CA ALA A 17 -4.67 -4.06 -2.55
C ALA A 17 -6.06 -3.92 -1.97
N ILE A 18 -6.18 -3.03 -1.01
CA ILE A 18 -7.43 -2.61 -0.40
C ILE A 18 -7.78 -1.24 -0.96
N TYR A 19 -9.04 -1.05 -1.29
CA TYR A 19 -9.57 0.22 -1.76
C TYR A 19 -9.46 1.31 -0.68
N HIS A 20 -8.97 2.48 -1.08
CA HIS A 20 -8.89 3.66 -0.24
C HIS A 20 -9.82 4.77 -0.78
N PRO A 21 -10.84 5.19 -0.02
CA PRO A 21 -11.91 6.03 -0.54
C PRO A 21 -11.57 7.53 -0.68
N HIS A 22 -10.55 8.03 0.03
CA HIS A 22 -10.30 9.46 0.17
C HIS A 22 -8.81 9.78 0.26
N ASP A 23 -8.37 10.92 -0.27
CA ASP A 23 -7.02 11.47 -0.08
C ASP A 23 -5.87 10.52 -0.41
N ALA A 24 -5.97 9.86 -1.57
CA ALA A 24 -4.96 8.92 -2.05
C ALA A 24 -3.66 9.58 -2.55
N TYR A 25 -3.55 10.91 -2.46
CA TYR A 25 -2.43 11.68 -2.98
C TYR A 25 -1.08 11.35 -2.29
N PRO A 26 0.05 11.74 -2.92
CA PRO A 26 1.39 11.55 -2.33
C PRO A 26 1.55 12.15 -0.94
N ASP A 27 0.96 13.33 -0.70
CA ASP A 27 0.98 14.06 0.56
C ASP A 27 -0.10 13.60 1.58
N GLY A 28 -1.07 12.81 1.13
CA GLY A 28 -2.06 12.12 1.96
C GLY A 28 -1.66 10.67 2.24
N LEU A 29 -2.31 9.72 1.55
CA LEU A 29 -2.03 8.29 1.70
C LEU A 29 -0.55 7.94 1.47
N GLY A 30 0.13 8.60 0.53
CA GLY A 30 1.56 8.34 0.26
C GLY A 30 2.45 8.59 1.50
N TYR A 31 2.24 9.72 2.18
CA TYR A 31 2.88 10.03 3.45
C TYR A 31 2.59 9.00 4.53
N ASP A 32 1.36 8.49 4.62
CA ASP A 32 0.99 7.47 5.59
C ASP A 32 1.71 6.14 5.31
N VAL A 33 1.82 5.75 4.05
CA VAL A 33 2.54 4.55 3.61
C VAL A 33 4.03 4.67 3.93
N VAL A 34 4.66 5.80 3.59
CA VAL A 34 6.07 6.06 3.94
C VAL A 34 6.27 6.08 5.46
N SER A 35 5.37 6.73 6.20
CA SER A 35 5.40 6.74 7.66
C SER A 35 5.33 5.34 8.26
N PHE A 36 4.53 4.47 7.64
CA PHE A 36 4.42 3.08 8.05
C PHE A 36 5.74 2.34 7.79
N ILE A 37 6.33 2.45 6.60
CA ILE A 37 7.63 1.82 6.27
C ILE A 37 8.70 2.24 7.28
N LEU A 38 8.82 3.54 7.57
CA LEU A 38 9.80 4.09 8.51
C LEU A 38 9.62 3.58 9.95
N LYS A 39 8.40 3.20 10.35
CA LYS A 39 8.11 2.63 11.68
C LYS A 39 8.42 1.13 11.75
N VAL A 40 8.41 0.42 10.63
CA VAL A 40 8.68 -1.02 10.60
C VAL A 40 10.18 -1.29 10.64
N LYS A 41 10.64 -1.87 11.75
CA LYS A 41 12.05 -2.26 11.91
C LYS A 41 12.40 -3.45 11.00
N PRO A 42 13.62 -3.51 10.42
CA PRO A 42 14.04 -4.61 9.54
C PRO A 42 13.87 -6.01 10.13
N LYS A 43 14.09 -6.16 11.44
CA LYS A 43 13.87 -7.43 12.16
C LYS A 43 12.42 -7.97 12.07
N ASN A 44 11.45 -7.12 11.72
CA ASN A 44 10.04 -7.48 11.61
C ASN A 44 9.62 -7.79 10.16
N TYR A 45 10.47 -7.64 9.14
CA TYR A 45 10.07 -7.88 7.75
C TYR A 45 9.62 -9.33 7.51
N ALA A 46 10.31 -10.31 8.11
CA ALA A 46 9.88 -11.71 8.04
C ALA A 46 8.47 -11.93 8.63
N LEU A 47 8.14 -11.25 9.73
CA LEU A 47 6.79 -11.30 10.32
C LEU A 47 5.75 -10.73 9.36
N TRP A 48 6.05 -9.63 8.66
CA TRP A 48 5.16 -9.06 7.66
C TRP A 48 4.94 -9.99 6.47
N ILE A 49 6.01 -10.57 5.93
CA ILE A 49 5.93 -11.51 4.80
C ILE A 49 5.04 -12.70 5.17
N GLU A 50 5.29 -13.33 6.31
CA GLU A 50 4.53 -14.50 6.77
C GLU A 50 3.08 -14.14 7.15
N GLY A 51 2.88 -12.98 7.78
CA GLY A 51 1.55 -12.47 8.11
C GLY A 51 0.72 -12.23 6.85
N LEU A 52 1.29 -11.56 5.85
CA LEU A 52 0.63 -11.26 4.58
C LEU A 52 0.29 -12.52 3.77
N ARG A 53 1.15 -13.55 3.79
CA ARG A 53 0.88 -14.85 3.15
C ARG A 53 -0.33 -15.57 3.75
N LYS A 54 -0.60 -15.36 5.04
CA LYS A 54 -1.73 -15.97 5.76
C LYS A 54 -3.05 -15.23 5.55
N VAL A 55 -3.02 -14.03 4.95
CA VAL A 55 -4.23 -13.26 4.67
C VAL A 55 -5.04 -13.95 3.58
N THR A 56 -6.32 -14.17 3.85
CA THR A 56 -7.27 -14.66 2.85
C THR A 56 -7.84 -13.49 2.06
N TRP A 57 -7.48 -13.41 0.79
CA TRP A 57 -7.89 -12.34 -0.12
C TRP A 57 -9.15 -12.73 -0.91
N SER A 58 -10.27 -12.03 -0.70
CA SER A 58 -11.52 -12.24 -1.42
C SER A 58 -11.71 -11.24 -2.55
N ARG A 59 -12.15 -11.71 -3.72
CA ARG A 59 -12.48 -10.83 -4.87
C ARG A 59 -13.88 -10.22 -4.81
N ASN A 60 -14.73 -10.70 -3.90
CA ASN A 60 -16.11 -10.25 -3.77
C ASN A 60 -16.19 -9.24 -2.63
N GLN A 61 -16.86 -8.11 -2.87
CA GLN A 61 -17.25 -7.16 -1.82
C GLN A 61 -18.08 -7.90 -0.77
N THR A 62 -17.45 -8.25 0.34
CA THR A 62 -18.19 -8.53 1.57
C THR A 62 -18.40 -7.20 2.25
N SER A 63 -19.64 -6.86 2.56
CA SER A 63 -20.12 -5.58 3.12
C SER A 63 -19.44 -5.10 4.42
N GLY A 64 -18.45 -5.81 4.95
CA GLY A 64 -17.49 -5.29 5.92
C GLY A 64 -16.14 -5.15 5.22
N ASN A 65 -15.86 -3.99 4.66
CA ASN A 65 -14.55 -3.68 4.08
C ASN A 65 -13.62 -3.32 5.25
N PRO A 66 -12.70 -4.19 5.69
CA PRO A 66 -11.75 -3.79 6.71
C PRO A 66 -10.85 -2.74 6.07
N GLU A 67 -10.88 -1.51 6.61
CA GLU A 67 -9.91 -0.48 6.26
C GLU A 67 -8.51 -1.10 6.32
N ALA A 68 -7.62 -0.70 5.41
CA ALA A 68 -6.30 -1.29 5.34
C ALA A 68 -5.53 -1.27 6.67
N TRP A 69 -5.84 -0.31 7.54
CA TRP A 69 -5.19 -0.19 8.85
C TRP A 69 -5.58 -1.34 9.79
N TYR A 70 -6.75 -1.94 9.62
CA TYR A 70 -7.12 -3.15 10.35
C TYR A 70 -6.23 -4.35 9.99
N LEU A 71 -5.85 -4.45 8.70
CA LEU A 71 -4.92 -5.49 8.24
C LEU A 71 -3.53 -5.28 8.84
N ILE A 72 -3.05 -4.03 8.86
CA ILE A 72 -1.77 -3.66 9.48
C ILE A 72 -1.76 -4.06 10.96
N GLU A 73 -2.77 -3.64 11.71
CA GLU A 73 -2.90 -3.94 13.14
C GLU A 73 -2.98 -5.46 13.38
N GLY A 74 -3.75 -6.16 12.55
CA GLY A 74 -3.92 -7.61 12.64
C GLY A 74 -2.59 -8.36 12.48
N ILE A 75 -1.79 -7.99 11.48
CA ILE A 75 -0.49 -8.62 11.24
C ILE A 75 0.49 -8.32 12.39
N GLN A 76 0.55 -7.07 12.85
CA GLN A 76 1.42 -6.69 13.97
C GLN A 76 1.07 -7.43 15.27
N LYS A 77 -0.21 -7.68 15.51
CA LYS A 77 -0.70 -8.42 16.69
C LYS A 77 -0.65 -9.93 16.51
N GLY A 78 -0.20 -10.44 15.35
CA GLY A 78 -0.16 -11.86 15.05
C GLY A 78 -1.55 -12.52 15.00
N ARG A 79 -2.59 -11.76 14.64
CA ARG A 79 -3.95 -12.29 14.51
C ARG A 79 -4.00 -13.34 13.39
N GLU A 80 -4.69 -14.43 13.65
CA GLU A 80 -4.93 -15.49 12.66
C GLU A 80 -6.21 -15.21 11.86
N ASN A 81 -6.37 -15.89 10.72
CA ASN A 81 -7.57 -15.85 9.87
C ASN A 81 -7.96 -14.44 9.39
N LEU A 82 -6.97 -13.57 9.17
CA LEU A 82 -7.19 -12.25 8.59
C LEU A 82 -7.77 -12.37 7.18
N LYS A 83 -8.84 -11.61 6.92
CA LYS A 83 -9.50 -11.53 5.62
C LYS A 83 -9.43 -10.10 5.12
N ALA A 84 -9.16 -9.94 3.83
CA ALA A 84 -9.14 -8.65 3.17
C ALA A 84 -9.78 -8.76 1.79
N GLU A 85 -10.46 -7.70 1.37
CA GLU A 85 -10.94 -7.58 0.01
C GLU A 85 -9.77 -7.24 -0.92
N ASP A 86 -9.68 -7.93 -2.04
CA ASP A 86 -8.69 -7.65 -3.07
C ASP A 86 -9.30 -6.77 -4.16
N SER A 87 -9.10 -5.46 -4.01
CA SER A 87 -9.53 -4.43 -4.93
C SER A 87 -8.45 -4.07 -5.97
N VAL A 88 -7.40 -4.89 -6.16
CA VAL A 88 -6.30 -4.58 -7.10
C VAL A 88 -6.75 -4.34 -8.54
N SER A 89 -7.92 -4.87 -8.95
CA SER A 89 -8.49 -4.59 -10.27
C SER A 89 -8.86 -3.12 -10.47
N PHE A 90 -9.11 -2.36 -9.38
CA PHE A 90 -9.39 -0.93 -9.42
C PHE A 90 -8.21 -0.13 -9.99
N LEU A 91 -6.97 -0.66 -9.91
CA LEU A 91 -5.80 -0.05 -10.56
C LEU A 91 -5.97 0.14 -12.08
N ARG A 92 -6.82 -0.67 -12.71
CA ARG A 92 -7.14 -0.57 -14.14
C ARG A 92 -8.14 0.55 -14.46
N ASP A 93 -8.85 1.02 -13.45
CA ASP A 93 -9.77 2.14 -13.56
C ASP A 93 -9.00 3.46 -13.48
N ARG A 94 -8.29 3.78 -14.57
CA ARG A 94 -7.39 4.95 -14.65
C ARG A 94 -8.10 6.30 -14.45
N LEU A 95 -9.42 6.33 -14.54
CA LEU A 95 -10.22 7.54 -14.37
C LEU A 95 -10.50 7.82 -12.90
N PHE A 96 -10.66 6.76 -12.09
CA PHE A 96 -11.03 6.89 -10.68
C PHE A 96 -9.94 6.42 -9.70
N CYS A 97 -9.01 5.57 -10.13
CA CYS A 97 -7.82 5.19 -9.38
C CYS A 97 -6.67 6.11 -9.77
N GLU A 98 -6.59 7.24 -9.08
CA GLU A 98 -5.60 8.27 -9.37
C GLU A 98 -4.23 7.86 -8.85
N TRP A 99 -4.19 7.26 -7.66
CA TRP A 99 -2.95 6.87 -6.98
C TRP A 99 -3.01 5.47 -6.39
N ALA A 100 -1.88 4.76 -6.40
CA ALA A 100 -1.75 3.50 -5.69
C ALA A 100 -0.33 3.29 -5.17
N TYR A 101 -0.23 2.65 -4.00
CA TYR A 101 1.03 2.36 -3.33
C TYR A 101 1.09 0.89 -2.96
N PHE A 102 2.18 0.22 -3.36
CA PHE A 102 2.39 -1.19 -3.05
C PHE A 102 3.70 -1.39 -2.31
N ILE A 103 3.64 -1.97 -1.12
CA ILE A 103 4.82 -2.32 -0.34
C ILE A 103 5.26 -3.75 -0.65
N ASP A 104 6.54 -3.94 -0.94
CA ASP A 104 7.18 -5.22 -1.10
C ASP A 104 8.23 -5.42 -0.01
N PHE A 105 7.89 -6.19 1.03
CA PHE A 105 8.83 -6.53 2.09
C PHE A 105 9.86 -7.58 1.65
N GLN A 106 9.60 -8.37 0.60
CA GLN A 106 10.53 -9.40 0.10
C GLN A 106 11.69 -8.74 -0.65
N ASN A 107 11.38 -7.71 -1.43
CA ASN A 107 12.37 -6.95 -2.22
C ASN A 107 12.72 -5.59 -1.58
N GLN A 108 12.16 -5.26 -0.42
CA GLN A 108 12.39 -4.03 0.34
C GLN A 108 12.21 -2.78 -0.51
N LYS A 109 11.08 -2.72 -1.22
CA LYS A 109 10.73 -1.60 -2.09
C LYS A 109 9.26 -1.22 -1.97
N MET A 110 8.95 -0.04 -2.46
CA MET A 110 7.60 0.49 -2.59
C MET A 110 7.40 0.93 -4.05
N GLU A 111 6.30 0.50 -4.66
CA GLU A 111 5.88 1.03 -5.96
C GLU A 111 4.93 2.20 -5.76
N VAL A 112 5.16 3.28 -6.50
CA VAL A 112 4.27 4.44 -6.60
C VAL A 112 3.63 4.42 -7.98
N TRP A 113 2.30 4.44 -8.01
CA TRP A 113 1.51 4.41 -9.23
C TRP A 113 0.64 5.65 -9.34
N SER A 114 0.49 6.15 -10.57
CA SER A 114 -0.48 7.17 -10.92
C SER A 114 -1.21 6.81 -12.22
N ALA A 115 -2.53 7.00 -12.26
CA ALA A 115 -3.39 6.72 -13.41
C ALA A 115 -3.13 5.33 -14.05
N GLY A 116 -2.92 4.32 -13.22
CA GLY A 116 -2.64 2.94 -13.63
C GLY A 116 -1.26 2.70 -14.28
N ARG A 117 -0.31 3.63 -14.11
CA ARG A 117 1.09 3.49 -14.54
C ARG A 117 2.01 3.56 -13.33
N ILE A 118 3.09 2.79 -13.37
CA ILE A 118 4.16 2.91 -12.37
C ILE A 118 4.93 4.21 -12.63
N LEU A 119 5.06 5.05 -11.62
CA LEU A 119 5.86 6.28 -11.66
C LEU A 119 7.26 6.04 -11.10
N ALA A 120 7.35 5.30 -9.99
CA ALA A 120 8.61 5.01 -9.33
C ALA A 120 8.59 3.67 -8.59
N GLU A 121 9.78 3.09 -8.47
CA GLU A 121 10.09 2.05 -7.50
C GLU A 121 11.12 2.63 -6.53
N LEU A 122 10.73 2.76 -5.26
CA LEU A 122 11.56 3.32 -4.20
C LEU A 122 12.04 2.19 -3.31
N THR A 123 13.34 2.07 -3.12
CA THR A 123 13.91 1.16 -2.12
C THR A 123 13.63 1.67 -0.71
N PHE A 124 13.58 0.77 0.27
CA PHE A 124 13.43 1.17 1.67
C PHE A 124 14.60 2.04 2.15
N ASP A 125 15.81 1.82 1.63
CA ASP A 125 16.97 2.64 1.96
C ASP A 125 16.80 4.09 1.48
N GLU A 126 16.29 4.30 0.26
CA GLU A 126 15.95 5.64 -0.24
C GLU A 126 14.86 6.30 0.63
N ILE A 127 13.82 5.54 0.99
CA ILE A 127 12.75 6.04 1.86
C ILE A 127 13.29 6.40 3.26
N ILE A 128 14.21 5.61 3.81
CA ILE A 128 14.85 5.88 5.11
C ILE A 128 15.74 7.12 5.02
N ALA A 129 16.49 7.28 3.94
CA ALA A 129 17.40 8.41 3.74
C ALA A 129 16.65 9.74 3.58
N GLU A 130 15.57 9.75 2.80
CA GLU A 130 14.82 10.97 2.46
C GLU A 130 13.62 11.23 3.38
N GLY A 131 13.13 10.19 4.06
CA GLY A 131 11.94 10.28 4.90
C GLY A 131 10.69 10.61 4.07
N LYS A 132 9.78 11.41 4.66
CA LYS A 132 8.52 11.79 3.98
C LYS A 132 8.72 12.69 2.77
N ALA A 133 9.80 13.45 2.73
CA ALA A 133 10.08 14.41 1.67
C ALA A 133 10.23 13.75 0.28
N ILE A 134 10.50 12.44 0.24
CA ILE A 134 10.52 11.67 -1.00
C ILE A 134 9.19 11.73 -1.75
N MET A 135 8.07 11.88 -1.02
CA MET A 135 6.74 11.93 -1.63
C MET A 135 6.43 13.29 -2.26
N ASP A 136 7.09 14.36 -1.81
CA ASP A 136 6.91 15.73 -2.33
C ASP A 136 7.27 15.80 -3.81
N LYS A 137 8.23 14.97 -4.24
CA LYS A 137 8.65 14.83 -5.65
C LYS A 137 7.51 14.39 -6.57
N PHE A 138 6.49 13.72 -6.04
CA PHE A 138 5.35 13.21 -6.81
C PHE A 138 4.16 14.15 -6.75
N SER A 139 4.06 15.01 -5.73
CA SER A 139 3.02 16.05 -5.64
C SER A 139 3.16 17.11 -6.75
N GLU A 140 4.38 17.32 -7.26
CA GLU A 140 4.63 18.27 -8.36
C GLU A 140 4.25 17.73 -9.75
N VAL A 141 4.02 16.43 -9.89
CA VAL A 141 3.62 15.78 -11.15
C VAL A 141 2.15 16.08 -11.49
N GLU A 142 1.43 16.76 -10.60
CA GLU A 142 0.01 17.08 -10.71
C GLU A 142 -0.30 18.37 -11.50
N ASN A 143 0.71 19.08 -12.00
CA ASN A 143 0.56 20.33 -12.79
C ASN A 143 0.95 20.20 -14.26
#